data_AF-A0A928MDN8-F1
#
_entry.id   AF-A0A928MDN8-F1
#
_cell.length_a   1.000
_cell.length_b   1.000
_cell.length_c   1.000
_cell.angle_alpha   90.00
_cell.angle_beta   90.00
_cell.angle_gamma   90.00
#
_symmetry.space_group_name_H-M   'P 1'
#
loop_
_entity.id
_entity.type
_entity.pdbx_description
1 polymer ?
#
loop_
_entity_poly.entity_id
_entity_poly.type
_entity_poly.pdbx_seq_one_letter_code
_entity_poly.pdbx_strand_id
1 'polypeptide(L)'
;MKHMKSLLSLTLALAMALTLLPGAALAAEESAWADGTYQGTGKGYGGDVVMEVVIEDGAIRSVTPVSHDGENFWVVYETELNEMIEAIRAGGSTDVDAVSGATASSRGIKEAVDEALKRATGWTPEPPRDFDPSFFASGTGEEDDPWTIETTEQLQAFAVSMTEAEGGDYLGRFVRLDADLDLAGIRWTPIGEHVYAFQGTFDGNGHTVSHMTVGSDSEPATADVEGYWAFFSILGEEGTIRDLTLKDISINVTSEIGLSAAGVAAVVTNSDNTEEDLTGGVIDHCTVTGSIRALQDPGQSNLLAGGVTSYLYKGAIINCVTDVELEGTVQNGGGWFEAGGITGMNNRGLVANCCSLGSVRGSADQSDPMPYAQGMSIIGGLAGFHAGASASCYTRGGLTAEDRTRGFGLLAGYMTMGNLYDSWFSGDAAMLNAGDTVDPKPVGASMPAYRSGLYYVEGVKGDLNAFSADEYTGLADKLNEVLKAYPVEIEPYGVGSDALNQWVVRGGLVIPDGGSVEAPYVRSAAEYVYPEMKSLEDAIAEAKSKDGGDYTDESWAPVPEALAQAETTLAAADGDELSEETVAA
;
A
#
# COMPACT_ATOMS: atom_id res chain seq x y z
N MET A 1 23.38 28.03 44.83
CA MET A 1 23.61 29.31 45.56
C MET A 1 24.17 30.32 44.57
N LYS A 2 23.44 31.36 44.14
CA LYS A 2 21.98 31.55 44.02
C LYS A 2 21.78 32.71 43.02
N HIS A 3 21.16 32.46 41.85
CA HIS A 3 20.58 33.46 40.93
C HIS A 3 19.29 32.85 40.37
N MET A 4 18.13 33.46 40.61
CA MET A 4 16.90 32.69 40.78
C MET A 4 15.63 33.48 40.42
N LYS A 5 14.76 32.82 39.62
CA LYS A 5 13.28 32.70 39.73
C LYS A 5 12.37 33.94 39.81
N SER A 6 11.28 33.78 39.04
CA SER A 6 9.86 33.91 39.41
C SER A 6 9.14 35.27 39.44
N LEU A 7 7.97 35.21 38.80
CA LEU A 7 6.65 35.71 39.25
C LEU A 7 6.37 37.23 39.29
N LEU A 8 5.05 37.51 39.22
CA LEU A 8 4.29 38.76 39.21
C LEU A 8 4.06 39.37 37.80
N SER A 9 2.85 39.81 37.43
CA SER A 9 1.78 40.38 38.26
C SER A 9 0.37 40.29 37.67
N LEU A 10 -0.56 40.03 38.59
CA LEU A 10 -2.02 39.99 38.54
C LEU A 10 -2.61 41.41 38.76
N THR A 11 -3.76 41.72 38.13
CA THR A 11 -4.89 42.61 38.58
C THR A 11 -4.69 44.07 39.07
N LEU A 12 -5.39 45.04 38.44
CA LEU A 12 -6.14 46.19 39.06
C LEU A 12 -6.83 47.04 37.94
N ALA A 13 -8.15 47.07 37.73
CA ALA A 13 -9.26 47.74 38.43
C ALA A 13 -9.34 49.30 38.32
N LEU A 14 -10.43 49.76 37.65
CA LEU A 14 -11.34 50.88 38.02
C LEU A 14 -10.98 52.37 37.70
N ALA A 15 -11.69 53.00 36.75
CA ALA A 15 -12.62 54.16 36.96
C ALA A 15 -12.89 55.05 35.70
N MET A 16 -14.20 55.29 35.48
CA MET A 16 -14.95 56.24 34.64
C MET A 16 -14.31 57.57 34.16
N ALA A 17 -14.59 57.96 32.90
CA ALA A 17 -15.32 59.20 32.58
C ALA A 17 -15.84 59.26 31.12
N LEU A 18 -17.16 59.38 31.05
CA LEU A 18 -18.11 59.68 29.95
C LEU A 18 -17.69 60.78 28.96
N THR A 19 -17.79 60.51 27.64
CA THR A 19 -18.23 61.50 26.62
C THR A 19 -19.10 60.81 25.55
N LEU A 20 -20.18 61.49 25.15
CA LEU A 20 -21.28 61.01 24.29
C LEU A 20 -20.92 61.01 22.78
N LEU A 21 -21.28 59.90 22.09
CA LEU A 21 -21.84 59.65 20.72
C LEU A 21 -21.72 60.72 19.59
N PRO A 22 -21.73 60.36 18.26
CA PRO A 22 -22.53 59.26 17.68
C PRO A 22 -21.91 58.41 16.54
N GLY A 23 -22.41 57.17 16.43
CA GLY A 23 -22.78 56.53 15.15
C GLY A 23 -21.67 56.16 14.16
N ALA A 24 -21.14 54.94 14.28
CA ALA A 24 -20.65 54.19 13.13
C ALA A 24 -21.44 52.89 13.08
N ALA A 25 -22.23 52.73 12.03
CA ALA A 25 -22.87 51.46 11.72
C ALA A 25 -21.76 50.40 11.58
N LEU A 26 -21.85 49.32 12.37
CA LEU A 26 -21.08 48.11 12.12
C LEU A 26 -21.60 47.57 10.77
N ALA A 27 -20.76 47.62 9.74
CA ALA A 27 -20.98 46.81 8.56
C ALA A 27 -20.81 45.35 9.00
N ALA A 28 -21.87 44.55 8.85
CA ALA A 28 -21.77 43.11 8.96
C ALA A 28 -20.81 42.61 7.87
N GLU A 29 -19.88 41.72 8.21
CA GLU A 29 -19.20 40.91 7.19
C GLU A 29 -20.27 40.20 6.36
N GLU A 30 -20.20 40.30 5.03
CA GLU A 30 -21.01 39.47 4.15
C GLU A 30 -20.62 38.01 4.39
N SER A 31 -21.56 37.22 4.90
CA SER A 31 -21.46 35.76 4.98
C SER A 31 -21.07 35.18 3.63
N ALA A 32 -20.18 34.17 3.63
CA ALA A 32 -19.81 33.42 2.43
C ALA A 32 -20.97 32.61 1.83
N TRP A 33 -22.02 32.36 2.62
CA TRP A 33 -23.20 31.61 2.21
C TRP A 33 -24.43 32.51 2.12
N ALA A 34 -25.19 32.35 1.04
CA ALA A 34 -26.50 32.96 0.91
C ALA A 34 -27.53 32.20 1.77
N ASP A 35 -28.34 32.94 2.52
CA ASP A 35 -29.47 32.37 3.26
C ASP A 35 -30.40 31.59 2.34
N GLY A 36 -30.86 30.43 2.79
CA GLY A 36 -31.68 29.53 2.00
C GLY A 36 -31.67 28.10 2.49
N THR A 37 -32.37 27.24 1.76
CA THR A 37 -32.40 25.80 1.99
C THR A 37 -31.72 25.12 0.81
N TYR A 38 -30.68 24.34 1.10
CA TYR A 38 -29.84 23.68 0.11
C TYR A 38 -29.81 22.19 0.39
N GLN A 39 -29.88 21.38 -0.66
CA GLN A 39 -29.67 19.94 -0.56
C GLN A 39 -28.36 19.57 -1.22
N GLY A 40 -27.62 18.67 -0.61
CA GLY A 40 -26.42 18.06 -1.16
C GLY A 40 -26.46 16.55 -0.99
N THR A 41 -25.65 15.87 -1.78
CA THR A 41 -25.57 14.41 -1.89
C THR A 41 -24.15 13.97 -1.58
N GLY A 42 -24.00 12.88 -0.83
CA GLY A 42 -22.70 12.29 -0.54
C GLY A 42 -22.78 10.77 -0.63
N LYS A 43 -21.62 10.13 -0.82
CA LYS A 43 -21.52 8.67 -0.95
C LYS A 43 -21.27 8.05 0.43
N GLY A 44 -22.29 7.40 0.99
CA GLY A 44 -22.19 6.72 2.28
C GLY A 44 -22.38 5.21 2.20
N TYR A 45 -22.63 4.57 3.35
CA TYR A 45 -22.76 3.12 3.43
C TYR A 45 -24.02 2.63 2.72
N GLY A 46 -23.85 1.88 1.62
CA GLY A 46 -24.97 1.33 0.85
C GLY A 46 -25.54 2.25 -0.24
N GLY A 47 -24.90 3.40 -0.52
CA GLY A 47 -25.22 4.27 -1.64
C GLY A 47 -25.27 5.76 -1.28
N ASP A 48 -26.13 6.51 -1.96
CA ASP A 48 -26.23 7.96 -1.80
C ASP A 48 -26.96 8.34 -0.51
N VAL A 49 -26.50 9.39 0.16
CA VAL A 49 -27.24 10.08 1.23
C VAL A 49 -27.46 11.53 0.83
N VAL A 50 -28.69 12.01 0.99
CA VAL A 50 -29.09 13.38 0.69
C VAL A 50 -29.38 14.10 2.00
N MET A 51 -28.67 15.20 2.22
CA MET A 51 -28.83 16.06 3.39
C MET A 51 -29.39 17.42 2.96
N GLU A 52 -30.30 17.96 3.75
CA GLU A 52 -30.80 19.33 3.64
C GLU A 52 -30.15 20.21 4.70
N VAL A 53 -29.63 21.35 4.28
CA VAL A 53 -28.99 22.37 5.10
C VAL A 53 -29.76 23.67 4.96
N VAL A 54 -30.24 24.21 6.08
CA VAL A 54 -30.89 25.53 6.14
C VAL A 54 -29.88 26.52 6.66
N ILE A 55 -29.70 27.63 5.95
CA ILE A 55 -28.82 28.75 6.31
C ILE A 55 -29.69 29.98 6.57
N GLU A 56 -29.54 30.57 7.76
CA GLU A 56 -30.20 31.80 8.18
C GLU A 56 -29.17 32.74 8.80
N ASP A 57 -29.21 34.02 8.44
CA ASP A 57 -28.24 35.04 8.89
C ASP A 57 -26.78 34.62 8.64
N GLY A 58 -26.53 33.88 7.56
CA GLY A 58 -25.21 33.38 7.18
C GLY A 58 -24.67 32.21 7.99
N ALA A 59 -25.49 31.56 8.81
CA ALA A 59 -25.10 30.43 9.65
C ALA A 59 -25.97 29.19 9.42
N ILE A 60 -25.40 28.01 9.65
CA ILE A 60 -26.12 26.72 9.55
C ILE A 60 -27.19 26.65 10.66
N ARG A 61 -28.46 26.75 10.27
CA ARG A 61 -29.60 26.69 11.17
C ARG A 61 -30.04 25.27 11.46
N SER A 62 -30.04 24.40 10.46
CA SER A 62 -30.38 22.98 10.60
C SER A 62 -29.69 22.15 9.53
N VAL A 63 -29.42 20.89 9.87
CA VAL A 63 -28.95 19.85 8.96
C VAL A 63 -29.85 18.65 9.19
N THR A 64 -30.55 18.19 8.15
CA THR A 64 -31.55 17.12 8.26
C THR A 64 -31.43 16.12 7.12
N PRO A 65 -31.52 14.81 7.37
CA PRO A 65 -31.53 13.82 6.30
C PRO A 65 -32.82 13.90 5.48
N VAL A 66 -32.69 13.82 4.16
CA VAL A 66 -33.80 13.81 3.20
C VAL A 66 -34.06 12.39 2.71
N SER A 67 -32.99 11.70 2.28
CA SER A 67 -33.04 10.31 1.83
C SER A 67 -31.68 9.64 1.99
N HIS A 68 -31.67 8.32 1.97
CA HIS A 68 -30.45 7.53 1.88
C HIS A 68 -30.75 6.20 1.17
N ASP A 69 -29.75 5.65 0.51
CA ASP A 69 -29.74 4.27 0.07
C ASP A 69 -29.27 3.33 1.19
N GLY A 70 -29.53 2.03 1.05
CA GLY A 70 -29.12 1.00 2.00
C GLY A 70 -30.00 0.88 3.26
N GLU A 71 -30.46 -0.34 3.54
CA GLU A 71 -31.37 -0.62 4.67
C GLU A 71 -30.75 -0.34 6.06
N ASN A 72 -29.41 -0.37 6.16
CA ASN A 72 -28.68 -0.27 7.43
C ASN A 72 -27.93 1.06 7.62
N PHE A 73 -28.05 2.03 6.70
CA PHE A 73 -27.29 3.29 6.76
C PHE A 73 -27.41 3.99 8.12
N TRP A 74 -28.63 4.07 8.65
CA TRP A 74 -28.94 4.72 9.93
C TRP A 74 -29.09 3.74 11.09
N VAL A 75 -29.52 2.50 10.83
CA VAL A 75 -30.12 1.62 11.85
C VAL A 75 -29.15 1.23 12.97
N VAL A 76 -27.87 1.03 12.66
CA VAL A 76 -26.89 0.55 13.65
C VAL A 76 -26.31 1.68 14.51
N TYR A 77 -26.19 2.90 13.96
CA TYR A 77 -25.46 4.03 14.56
C TYR A 77 -26.26 5.33 14.56
N GLU A 78 -27.60 5.23 14.63
CA GLU A 78 -28.52 6.37 14.47
C GLU A 78 -28.23 7.49 15.47
N THR A 79 -27.93 7.14 16.73
CA THR A 79 -27.74 8.14 17.79
C THR A 79 -26.46 8.94 17.54
N GLU A 80 -25.37 8.24 17.27
CA GLU A 80 -24.03 8.80 17.06
C GLU A 80 -23.97 9.64 15.77
N LEU A 81 -24.62 9.19 14.69
CA LEU A 81 -24.70 9.95 13.44
C LEU A 81 -25.53 11.23 13.61
N ASN A 82 -26.60 11.20 14.42
CA ASN A 82 -27.36 12.40 14.76
C ASN A 82 -26.57 13.36 15.66
N GLU A 83 -25.77 12.86 16.59
CA GLU A 83 -24.85 13.69 17.40
C GLU A 83 -23.79 14.37 16.52
N MET A 84 -23.26 13.66 15.53
CA MET A 84 -22.34 14.22 14.54
C MET A 84 -23.00 15.33 13.72
N ILE A 85 -24.25 15.13 13.25
CA ILE A 85 -25.03 16.16 12.55
C ILE A 85 -25.20 17.42 13.40
N GLU A 86 -25.52 17.24 14.68
CA GLU A 86 -25.64 18.37 15.61
C GLU A 86 -24.30 19.08 15.85
N ALA A 87 -23.19 18.34 15.89
CA ALA A 87 -21.86 18.92 15.97
C ALA A 87 -21.52 19.75 14.73
N ILE A 88 -21.88 19.27 13.53
CA ILE A 88 -21.73 20.01 12.25
C ILE A 88 -22.54 21.31 12.30
N ARG A 89 -23.82 21.21 12.69
CA ARG A 89 -24.72 22.37 12.82
C ARG A 89 -24.20 23.39 13.82
N ALA A 90 -23.72 22.94 14.99
CA ALA A 90 -23.24 23.82 16.05
C ALA A 90 -21.86 24.44 15.74
N GLY A 91 -20.99 23.69 15.08
CA GLY A 91 -19.65 24.13 14.67
C GLY A 91 -19.65 24.98 13.40
N GLY A 92 -20.68 24.88 12.56
CA GLY A 92 -20.72 25.52 11.26
C GLY A 92 -19.69 24.94 10.28
N SER A 93 -19.28 23.68 10.48
CA SER A 93 -18.21 23.03 9.74
C SER A 93 -18.43 21.51 9.73
N THR A 94 -18.03 20.86 8.64
CA THR A 94 -17.99 19.39 8.50
C THR A 94 -16.73 18.76 9.11
N ASP A 95 -15.80 19.58 9.60
CA ASP A 95 -14.60 19.19 10.36
C ASP A 95 -14.96 18.73 11.78
N VAL A 96 -15.64 17.58 11.85
CA VAL A 96 -16.01 16.87 13.09
C VAL A 96 -15.48 15.45 13.03
N ASP A 97 -15.31 14.77 14.15
CA ASP A 97 -14.86 13.38 14.14
C ASP A 97 -15.89 12.45 13.49
N ALA A 98 -15.42 11.46 12.73
CA ALA A 98 -16.29 10.40 12.20
C ALA A 98 -16.73 9.45 13.33
N VAL A 99 -17.90 8.83 13.18
CA VAL A 99 -18.42 7.85 14.13
C VAL A 99 -17.69 6.52 13.94
N SER A 100 -17.09 6.01 15.02
CA SER A 100 -16.41 4.71 15.00
C SER A 100 -17.40 3.58 14.65
N GLY A 101 -17.11 2.83 13.59
CA GLY A 101 -17.98 1.78 13.04
C GLY A 101 -18.99 2.26 11.98
N ALA A 102 -19.12 3.57 11.75
CA ALA A 102 -20.00 4.16 10.73
C ALA A 102 -19.25 5.10 9.78
N THR A 103 -17.96 4.84 9.53
CA THR A 103 -17.07 5.75 8.79
C THR A 103 -17.59 6.13 7.41
N ALA A 104 -18.13 5.17 6.65
CA ALA A 104 -18.72 5.44 5.33
C ALA A 104 -19.97 6.33 5.44
N SER A 105 -20.89 6.05 6.36
CA SER A 105 -22.06 6.91 6.61
C SER A 105 -21.66 8.31 7.10
N SER A 106 -20.67 8.41 7.99
CA SER A 106 -20.13 9.70 8.46
C SER A 106 -19.54 10.52 7.32
N ARG A 107 -18.78 9.89 6.42
CA ARG A 107 -18.24 10.53 5.23
C ARG A 107 -19.34 11.01 4.28
N GLY A 108 -20.32 10.16 3.97
CA GLY A 108 -21.45 10.54 3.11
C GLY A 108 -22.24 11.74 3.64
N ILE A 109 -22.49 11.81 4.96
CA ILE A 109 -23.16 12.98 5.56
C ILE A 109 -22.30 14.24 5.44
N LYS A 110 -20.99 14.16 5.69
CA LYS A 110 -20.09 15.31 5.55
C LYS A 110 -20.03 15.80 4.11
N GLU A 111 -19.86 14.90 3.15
CA GLU A 111 -19.87 15.21 1.71
C GLU A 111 -21.18 15.90 1.29
N ALA A 112 -22.33 15.35 1.72
CA ALA A 112 -23.64 15.91 1.43
C ALA A 112 -23.84 17.31 2.02
N VAL A 113 -23.35 17.55 3.24
CA VAL A 113 -23.40 18.88 3.86
C VAL A 113 -22.45 19.85 3.15
N ASP A 114 -21.23 19.43 2.84
CA ASP A 114 -20.26 20.26 2.11
C ASP A 114 -20.80 20.67 0.74
N GLU A 115 -21.46 19.75 0.02
CA GLU A 115 -22.10 20.07 -1.25
C GLU A 115 -23.24 21.08 -1.07
N ALA A 116 -24.09 20.93 -0.04
CA ALA A 116 -25.14 21.89 0.27
C ALA A 116 -24.59 23.29 0.59
N LEU A 117 -23.49 23.35 1.37
CA LEU A 117 -22.78 24.61 1.68
C LEU A 117 -22.12 25.22 0.44
N LYS A 118 -21.54 24.40 -0.45
CA LYS A 118 -21.05 24.86 -1.76
C LYS A 118 -22.17 25.47 -2.59
N ARG A 119 -23.34 24.82 -2.68
CA ARG A 119 -24.52 25.36 -3.39
C ARG A 119 -24.98 26.70 -2.83
N ALA A 120 -24.83 26.92 -1.52
CA ALA A 120 -25.13 28.21 -0.89
C ALA A 120 -24.20 29.36 -1.31
N THR A 121 -23.08 29.08 -1.97
CA THR A 121 -22.20 30.10 -2.58
C THR A 121 -22.63 30.49 -4.02
N GLY A 122 -23.71 29.89 -4.53
CA GLY A 122 -24.15 30.05 -5.93
C GLY A 122 -23.55 29.01 -6.88
N TRP A 123 -22.82 28.03 -6.37
CA TRP A 123 -22.38 26.87 -7.15
C TRP A 123 -23.59 26.01 -7.53
N THR A 124 -23.68 25.60 -8.78
CA THR A 124 -24.65 24.61 -9.24
C THR A 124 -23.88 23.37 -9.70
N PRO A 125 -24.34 22.15 -9.38
CA PRO A 125 -23.76 20.96 -9.96
C PRO A 125 -23.83 21.08 -11.48
N GLU A 126 -22.74 20.75 -12.17
CA GLU A 126 -22.84 20.50 -13.59
C GLU A 126 -23.82 19.32 -13.81
N PRO A 127 -24.70 19.38 -14.82
CA PRO A 127 -25.56 18.24 -15.14
C PRO A 127 -24.68 16.99 -15.39
N PRO A 128 -25.17 15.77 -15.08
CA PRO A 128 -24.42 14.56 -15.38
C PRO A 128 -23.99 14.60 -16.84
N ARG A 129 -22.68 14.57 -17.07
CA ARG A 129 -22.12 14.55 -18.42
C ARG A 129 -22.46 13.19 -19.01
N ASP A 130 -22.98 13.17 -20.24
CA ASP A 130 -22.98 11.93 -21.01
C ASP A 130 -21.49 11.60 -21.28
N PHE A 131 -20.99 10.53 -20.67
CA PHE A 131 -19.66 10.01 -20.97
C PHE A 131 -19.53 9.82 -22.49
N ASP A 132 -18.52 10.46 -23.07
CA ASP A 132 -18.27 10.42 -24.51
C ASP A 132 -17.05 9.53 -24.79
N PRO A 133 -17.25 8.24 -25.13
CA PRO A 133 -16.15 7.33 -25.45
C PRO A 133 -15.58 7.54 -26.85
N SER A 134 -16.01 8.57 -27.61
CA SER A 134 -15.64 8.71 -29.03
C SER A 134 -14.16 8.92 -29.31
N PHE A 135 -13.34 9.14 -28.29
CA PHE A 135 -11.89 9.14 -28.41
C PHE A 135 -11.28 7.73 -28.52
N PHE A 136 -11.98 6.68 -28.07
CA PHE A 136 -11.59 5.30 -28.36
C PHE A 136 -11.80 4.96 -29.83
N ALA A 137 -11.03 4.00 -30.35
CA ALA A 137 -11.15 3.60 -31.76
C ALA A 137 -12.46 2.85 -32.02
N SER A 138 -12.88 1.98 -31.10
CA SER A 138 -14.11 1.20 -31.18
C SER A 138 -14.54 0.65 -29.81
N GLY A 139 -15.62 -0.13 -29.77
CA GLY A 139 -16.09 -0.84 -28.58
C GLY A 139 -17.21 -0.12 -27.81
N THR A 140 -17.87 -0.88 -26.94
CA THR A 140 -18.89 -0.39 -25.99
C THR A 140 -18.37 -0.33 -24.55
N GLY A 141 -17.19 -0.90 -24.28
CA GLY A 141 -16.62 -1.01 -22.94
C GLY A 141 -17.13 -2.23 -22.17
N GLU A 142 -17.88 -3.12 -22.82
CA GLU A 142 -18.28 -4.42 -22.27
C GLU A 142 -17.13 -5.44 -22.44
N GLU A 143 -17.15 -6.54 -21.69
CA GLU A 143 -16.08 -7.55 -21.72
C GLU A 143 -15.85 -8.15 -23.12
N ASP A 144 -16.92 -8.43 -23.86
CA ASP A 144 -16.86 -9.01 -25.20
C ASP A 144 -16.68 -7.96 -26.32
N ASP A 145 -16.80 -6.68 -25.99
CA ASP A 145 -16.63 -5.54 -26.90
C ASP A 145 -15.93 -4.34 -26.19
N PRO A 146 -14.65 -4.51 -25.78
CA PRO A 146 -13.95 -3.51 -24.97
C PRO A 146 -13.64 -2.27 -25.80
N TRP A 147 -13.51 -1.13 -25.12
CA TRP A 147 -13.02 0.09 -25.76
C TRP A 147 -11.57 -0.07 -26.21
N THR A 148 -11.28 0.17 -27.49
CA THR A 148 -9.94 -0.05 -28.05
C THR A 148 -9.11 1.22 -28.17
N ILE A 149 -7.81 1.10 -27.88
CA ILE A 149 -6.79 2.14 -28.06
C ILE A 149 -5.77 1.63 -29.09
N GLU A 150 -5.61 2.37 -30.19
CA GLU A 150 -4.69 2.08 -31.30
C GLU A 150 -3.60 3.17 -31.47
N THR A 151 -3.78 4.35 -30.86
CA THR A 151 -2.83 5.46 -30.98
C THR A 151 -2.49 6.10 -29.64
N THR A 152 -1.35 6.80 -29.60
CA THR A 152 -0.89 7.54 -28.42
C THR A 152 -1.86 8.67 -28.04
N GLU A 153 -2.50 9.31 -29.01
CA GLU A 153 -3.50 10.37 -28.73
C GLU A 153 -4.73 9.81 -28.03
N GLN A 154 -5.17 8.60 -28.39
CA GLN A 154 -6.29 7.92 -27.74
C GLN A 154 -5.92 7.52 -26.31
N LEU A 155 -4.70 7.02 -26.11
CA LEU A 155 -4.18 6.70 -24.78
C LEU A 155 -4.11 7.95 -23.89
N GLN A 156 -3.61 9.07 -24.42
CA GLN A 156 -3.58 10.34 -23.69
C GLN A 156 -5.00 10.86 -23.39
N ALA A 157 -5.94 10.73 -24.33
CA ALA A 157 -7.33 11.11 -24.11
C ALA A 157 -7.99 10.25 -23.01
N PHE A 158 -7.71 8.94 -23.00
CA PHE A 158 -8.13 8.04 -21.93
C PHE A 158 -7.56 8.48 -20.57
N ALA A 159 -6.27 8.79 -20.49
CA ALA A 159 -5.65 9.26 -19.25
C ALA A 159 -6.29 10.56 -18.73
N VAL A 160 -6.56 11.52 -19.62
CA VAL A 160 -7.22 12.79 -19.29
C VAL A 160 -8.68 12.60 -18.86
N SER A 161 -9.36 11.58 -19.40
CA SER A 161 -10.77 11.30 -19.06
C SER A 161 -10.96 10.68 -17.68
N MET A 162 -9.91 10.50 -16.88
CA MET A 162 -9.99 9.94 -15.53
C MET A 162 -9.90 11.07 -14.48
N THR A 163 -11.01 11.80 -14.31
CA THR A 163 -11.19 12.90 -13.32
C THR A 163 -12.42 12.68 -12.42
N GLU A 164 -12.69 13.53 -11.42
CA GLU A 164 -13.81 13.35 -10.44
C GLU A 164 -15.18 13.14 -11.10
N ALA A 165 -15.40 13.79 -12.24
CA ALA A 165 -16.63 13.67 -13.01
C ALA A 165 -16.74 12.37 -13.82
N GLU A 166 -15.66 11.59 -13.94
CA GLU A 166 -15.49 10.57 -14.99
C GLU A 166 -14.92 9.23 -14.48
N GLY A 167 -14.31 9.18 -13.28
CA GLY A 167 -13.75 7.94 -12.72
C GLY A 167 -14.78 6.82 -12.48
N GLY A 168 -16.06 7.19 -12.29
CA GLY A 168 -17.17 6.23 -12.18
C GLY A 168 -17.58 5.61 -13.52
N ASP A 169 -17.25 6.24 -14.65
CA ASP A 169 -17.66 5.78 -15.98
C ASP A 169 -16.95 4.49 -16.41
N TYR A 170 -15.85 4.16 -15.72
CA TYR A 170 -15.05 2.97 -15.99
C TYR A 170 -15.33 1.79 -15.07
N LEU A 171 -16.21 1.94 -14.06
CA LEU A 171 -16.53 0.86 -13.14
C LEU A 171 -17.06 -0.36 -13.89
N GLY A 172 -16.33 -1.49 -13.80
CA GLY A 172 -16.66 -2.73 -14.50
C GLY A 172 -16.62 -2.64 -16.03
N ARG A 173 -15.95 -1.62 -16.60
CA ARG A 173 -15.74 -1.46 -18.04
C ARG A 173 -14.37 -1.98 -18.47
N PHE A 174 -14.26 -2.33 -19.74
CA PHE A 174 -13.06 -2.91 -20.33
C PHE A 174 -12.46 -1.98 -21.37
N VAL A 175 -11.18 -1.66 -21.19
CA VAL A 175 -10.34 -0.92 -22.12
C VAL A 175 -9.22 -1.85 -22.58
N ARG A 176 -8.89 -1.85 -23.87
CA ARG A 176 -7.88 -2.74 -24.45
C ARG A 176 -6.95 -2.02 -25.42
N LEU A 177 -5.66 -2.33 -25.38
CA LEU A 177 -4.72 -1.93 -26.44
C LEU A 177 -4.88 -2.84 -27.66
N ASP A 178 -4.86 -2.26 -28.86
CA ASP A 178 -4.86 -3.00 -30.14
C ASP A 178 -3.66 -2.63 -31.03
N ALA A 179 -2.69 -1.91 -30.46
CA ALA A 179 -1.43 -1.57 -31.07
C ALA A 179 -0.34 -1.33 -30.00
N ASP A 180 0.92 -1.54 -30.39
CA ASP A 180 2.05 -1.03 -29.62
C ASP A 180 2.10 0.50 -29.75
N LEU A 181 2.34 1.19 -28.63
CA LEU A 181 2.29 2.65 -28.53
C LEU A 181 3.65 3.19 -28.10
N ASP A 182 4.18 4.17 -28.83
CA ASP A 182 5.46 4.81 -28.53
C ASP A 182 5.27 6.24 -28.03
N LEU A 183 5.52 6.47 -26.74
CA LEU A 183 5.38 7.77 -26.07
C LEU A 183 6.64 8.64 -26.17
N ALA A 184 7.59 8.31 -27.05
CA ALA A 184 8.80 9.12 -27.23
C ALA A 184 8.48 10.59 -27.52
N GLY A 185 8.96 11.49 -26.65
CA GLY A 185 8.73 12.94 -26.75
C GLY A 185 7.36 13.39 -26.22
N ILE A 186 6.55 12.49 -25.69
CA ILE A 186 5.29 12.76 -25.01
C ILE A 186 5.52 12.69 -23.50
N ARG A 187 5.21 13.79 -22.80
CA ARG A 187 5.19 13.81 -21.33
C ARG A 187 3.94 13.08 -20.86
N TRP A 188 4.12 12.09 -20.01
CA TRP A 188 3.04 11.30 -19.45
C TRP A 188 2.41 11.99 -18.24
N THR A 189 1.09 11.94 -18.18
CA THR A 189 0.29 12.23 -16.99
C THR A 189 -0.34 10.91 -16.53
N PRO A 190 -0.14 10.49 -15.28
CA PRO A 190 -0.73 9.27 -14.75
C PRO A 190 -2.25 9.22 -14.97
N ILE A 191 -2.77 8.05 -15.34
CA ILE A 191 -4.22 7.83 -15.47
C ILE A 191 -4.86 7.91 -14.08
N GLY A 192 -5.78 8.85 -13.88
CA GLY A 192 -6.35 9.19 -12.56
C GLY A 192 -5.60 10.31 -11.83
N GLU A 193 -4.65 10.95 -12.51
CA GLU A 193 -3.81 12.05 -12.03
C GLU A 193 -3.11 11.75 -10.70
N HIS A 194 -3.64 12.20 -9.56
CA HIS A 194 -3.13 11.87 -8.23
C HIS A 194 -4.26 11.59 -7.24
N VAL A 195 -5.46 11.31 -7.74
CA VAL A 195 -6.67 11.34 -6.90
C VAL A 195 -7.62 10.20 -7.22
N TYR A 196 -7.75 9.83 -8.49
CA TYR A 196 -8.84 8.97 -8.93
C TYR A 196 -8.39 7.53 -9.14
N ALA A 197 -9.13 6.62 -8.51
CA ALA A 197 -8.91 5.19 -8.64
C ALA A 197 -9.58 4.66 -9.91
N PHE A 198 -8.83 3.94 -10.74
CA PHE A 198 -9.38 3.18 -11.85
C PHE A 198 -10.06 1.91 -11.35
N GLN A 199 -11.32 1.71 -11.74
CA GLN A 199 -12.21 0.63 -11.25
C GLN A 199 -12.69 -0.28 -12.41
N GLY A 200 -11.98 -0.26 -13.53
CA GLY A 200 -12.26 -1.09 -14.70
C GLY A 200 -11.13 -2.08 -15.00
N THR A 201 -11.21 -2.74 -16.15
CA THR A 201 -10.13 -3.57 -16.68
C THR A 201 -9.37 -2.83 -17.77
N PHE A 202 -8.06 -2.73 -17.65
CA PHE A 202 -7.16 -2.31 -18.70
C PHE A 202 -6.34 -3.51 -19.19
N ASP A 203 -6.65 -3.98 -20.39
CA ASP A 203 -6.02 -5.12 -21.04
C ASP A 203 -4.98 -4.63 -22.05
N GLY A 204 -3.70 -4.82 -21.75
CA GLY A 204 -2.62 -4.57 -22.68
C GLY A 204 -2.64 -5.49 -23.88
N ASN A 205 -3.32 -6.64 -23.82
CA ASN A 205 -3.49 -7.61 -24.92
C ASN A 205 -2.13 -8.04 -25.53
N GLY A 206 -1.09 -8.10 -24.69
CA GLY A 206 0.28 -8.40 -25.08
C GLY A 206 1.03 -7.24 -25.77
N HIS A 207 0.43 -6.05 -25.86
CA HIS A 207 1.03 -4.89 -26.47
C HIS A 207 1.99 -4.15 -25.54
N THR A 208 2.89 -3.39 -26.18
CA THR A 208 3.90 -2.57 -25.52
C THR A 208 3.54 -1.10 -25.57
N VAL A 209 3.65 -0.41 -24.43
CA VAL A 209 3.77 1.04 -24.35
C VAL A 209 5.23 1.38 -24.05
N SER A 210 5.93 2.05 -24.97
CA SER A 210 7.36 2.35 -24.84
C SER A 210 7.66 3.82 -24.58
N HIS A 211 8.81 4.09 -23.97
CA HIS A 211 9.40 5.42 -23.78
C HIS A 211 8.49 6.41 -23.04
N MET A 212 7.68 5.91 -22.09
CA MET A 212 6.90 6.75 -21.18
C MET A 212 7.85 7.63 -20.35
N THR A 213 7.61 8.93 -20.31
CA THR A 213 8.43 9.88 -19.54
C THR A 213 7.60 10.72 -18.58
N VAL A 214 8.02 10.78 -17.31
CA VAL A 214 7.49 11.68 -16.29
C VAL A 214 8.66 12.49 -15.76
N GLY A 215 8.71 13.79 -16.06
CA GLY A 215 9.85 14.64 -15.71
C GLY A 215 11.17 14.21 -16.38
N SER A 216 12.28 14.82 -15.94
CA SER A 216 13.64 14.52 -16.40
C SER A 216 14.67 14.78 -15.30
N ASP A 217 15.91 14.32 -15.48
CA ASP A 217 17.01 14.60 -14.54
C ASP A 217 17.24 16.11 -14.30
N SER A 218 17.04 16.94 -15.32
CA SER A 218 17.23 18.39 -15.23
C SER A 218 15.97 19.15 -14.79
N GLU A 219 14.80 18.54 -14.97
CA GLU A 219 13.50 19.12 -14.65
C GLU A 219 12.57 17.99 -14.16
N PRO A 220 12.76 17.53 -12.91
CA PRO A 220 11.90 16.49 -12.32
C PRO A 220 10.46 17.00 -12.22
N ALA A 221 9.50 16.09 -12.34
CA ALA A 221 8.08 16.43 -12.18
C ALA A 221 7.71 16.63 -10.71
N THR A 222 6.83 17.59 -10.44
CA THR A 222 6.30 17.93 -9.11
C THR A 222 4.78 17.96 -9.15
N ALA A 223 4.13 17.76 -8.00
CA ALA A 223 2.69 17.94 -7.83
C ALA A 223 2.43 18.79 -6.57
N ASP A 224 1.33 19.56 -6.57
CA ASP A 224 0.91 20.38 -5.43
C ASP A 224 0.17 19.56 -4.35
N VAL A 225 -0.11 18.29 -4.64
CA VAL A 225 -0.72 17.28 -3.76
C VAL A 225 0.20 16.08 -3.64
N GLU A 226 -0.12 15.14 -2.74
CA GLU A 226 0.60 13.87 -2.64
C GLU A 226 0.69 13.22 -4.03
N GLY A 227 1.93 12.98 -4.47
CA GLY A 227 2.20 12.63 -5.86
C GLY A 227 2.19 11.11 -6.07
N TYR A 228 1.17 10.61 -6.76
CA TYR A 228 1.09 9.23 -7.25
C TYR A 228 1.56 9.16 -8.70
N TRP A 229 2.81 8.76 -8.93
CA TRP A 229 3.45 8.78 -10.24
C TRP A 229 3.67 7.38 -10.79
N ALA A 230 2.88 6.98 -11.79
CA ALA A 230 3.03 5.73 -12.52
C ALA A 230 2.25 5.79 -13.85
N PHE A 231 2.07 4.66 -14.54
CA PHE A 231 1.15 4.60 -15.67
C PHE A 231 -0.29 4.89 -15.23
N PHE A 232 -0.76 4.24 -14.15
CA PHE A 232 -1.97 4.56 -13.40
C PHE A 232 -1.64 5.14 -12.02
N SER A 233 -2.39 6.11 -11.54
CA SER A 233 -2.16 6.69 -10.22
C SER A 233 -2.60 5.72 -9.13
N ILE A 234 -3.88 5.35 -9.15
CA ILE A 234 -4.49 4.47 -8.16
C ILE A 234 -5.30 3.41 -8.91
N LEU A 235 -5.11 2.15 -8.55
CA LEU A 235 -5.95 1.04 -8.96
C LEU A 235 -6.90 0.71 -7.81
N GLY A 236 -8.20 0.85 -8.08
CA GLY A 236 -9.24 0.56 -7.11
C GLY A 236 -9.53 -0.93 -6.97
N GLU A 237 -10.48 -1.23 -6.10
CA GLU A 237 -10.90 -2.59 -5.73
C GLU A 237 -11.38 -3.45 -6.91
N GLU A 238 -12.07 -2.83 -7.87
CA GLU A 238 -12.55 -3.48 -9.11
C GLU A 238 -11.55 -3.33 -10.27
N GLY A 239 -10.42 -2.67 -10.00
CA GLY A 239 -9.42 -2.34 -11.00
C GLY A 239 -8.57 -3.55 -11.37
N THR A 240 -8.45 -3.84 -12.67
CA THR A 240 -7.51 -4.84 -13.20
C THR A 240 -6.62 -4.23 -14.26
N ILE A 241 -5.31 -4.50 -14.20
CA ILE A 241 -4.36 -4.19 -15.29
C ILE A 241 -3.69 -5.50 -15.67
N ARG A 242 -3.78 -5.90 -16.94
CA ARG A 242 -3.17 -7.15 -17.38
C ARG A 242 -2.51 -7.11 -18.74
N ASP A 243 -1.62 -8.06 -18.98
CA ASP A 243 -1.03 -8.35 -20.31
C ASP A 243 -0.34 -7.14 -20.96
N LEU A 244 0.31 -6.29 -20.15
CA LEU A 244 0.89 -5.02 -20.58
C LEU A 244 2.42 -5.01 -20.43
N THR A 245 3.12 -4.59 -21.48
CA THR A 245 4.55 -4.27 -21.38
C THR A 245 4.77 -2.76 -21.35
N LEU A 246 5.31 -2.24 -20.25
CA LEU A 246 5.82 -0.88 -20.13
C LEU A 246 7.33 -0.90 -20.36
N LYS A 247 7.77 -0.47 -21.54
CA LYS A 247 9.16 -0.60 -21.96
C LYS A 247 9.90 0.74 -21.92
N ASP A 248 11.11 0.72 -21.38
CA ASP A 248 12.03 1.86 -21.36
C ASP A 248 11.39 3.12 -20.75
N ILE A 249 10.69 2.95 -19.62
CA ILE A 249 10.09 4.05 -18.87
C ILE A 249 11.16 4.93 -18.19
N SER A 250 10.88 6.20 -18.02
CA SER A 250 11.73 7.13 -17.28
C SER A 250 10.89 8.05 -16.40
N ILE A 251 10.81 7.73 -15.11
CA ILE A 251 10.09 8.53 -14.12
C ILE A 251 11.11 9.27 -13.25
N ASN A 252 11.09 10.60 -13.27
CA ASN A 252 11.94 11.49 -12.48
C ASN A 252 11.05 12.50 -11.78
N VAL A 253 10.87 12.31 -10.48
CA VAL A 253 9.88 13.05 -9.68
C VAL A 253 10.51 13.62 -8.42
N THR A 254 10.04 14.79 -8.00
CA THR A 254 10.46 15.43 -6.75
C THR A 254 9.26 16.03 -6.02
N SER A 255 9.28 16.02 -4.69
CA SER A 255 8.18 16.55 -3.87
C SER A 255 8.65 17.03 -2.50
N GLU A 256 7.92 17.98 -1.90
CA GLU A 256 8.07 18.37 -0.48
C GLU A 256 7.05 17.65 0.43
N ILE A 257 6.10 16.93 -0.17
CA ILE A 257 5.00 16.18 0.48
C ILE A 257 5.04 14.71 0.04
N GLY A 258 4.11 13.87 0.53
CA GLY A 258 4.05 12.43 0.24
C GLY A 258 4.30 12.12 -1.24
N LEU A 259 5.13 11.10 -1.49
CA LEU A 259 5.61 10.77 -2.83
C LEU A 259 5.62 9.25 -3.05
N SER A 260 4.92 8.82 -4.09
CA SER A 260 4.89 7.43 -4.55
C SER A 260 5.25 7.37 -6.03
N ALA A 261 6.20 6.51 -6.40
CA ALA A 261 6.62 6.33 -7.80
C ALA A 261 6.73 4.85 -8.20
N ALA A 262 6.01 4.44 -9.25
CA ALA A 262 6.04 3.07 -9.74
C ALA A 262 5.88 2.95 -11.26
N GLY A 263 6.10 1.75 -11.79
CA GLY A 263 5.90 1.47 -13.22
C GLY A 263 4.42 1.43 -13.61
N VAL A 264 3.65 0.51 -13.02
CA VAL A 264 2.28 0.20 -13.46
C VAL A 264 1.24 1.05 -12.72
N ALA A 265 1.10 0.88 -11.41
CA ALA A 265 0.16 1.64 -10.59
C ALA A 265 0.87 2.17 -9.34
N ALA A 266 0.75 3.45 -8.99
CA ALA A 266 1.43 3.94 -7.79
C ALA A 266 0.83 3.28 -6.53
N VAL A 267 -0.49 3.21 -6.44
CA VAL A 267 -1.22 2.58 -5.33
C VAL A 267 -2.21 1.56 -5.85
N VAL A 268 -2.27 0.40 -5.21
CA VAL A 268 -3.38 -0.56 -5.29
C VAL A 268 -4.10 -0.53 -3.95
N THR A 269 -5.44 -0.42 -3.98
CA THR A 269 -6.24 -0.25 -2.77
C THR A 269 -7.54 -1.05 -2.80
N ASN A 270 -8.16 -1.14 -1.63
CA ASN A 270 -9.51 -1.65 -1.42
C ASN A 270 -10.23 -0.67 -0.47
N SER A 271 -11.53 -0.47 -0.70
CA SER A 271 -12.32 0.53 0.02
C SER A 271 -12.81 0.05 1.38
N ASP A 272 -12.83 -1.26 1.60
CA ASP A 272 -13.12 -1.94 2.86
C ASP A 272 -11.84 -2.08 3.72
N ASN A 273 -11.93 -1.67 4.98
CA ASN A 273 -10.85 -1.81 5.95
C ASN A 273 -11.03 -3.02 6.88
N THR A 274 -12.00 -3.90 6.61
CA THR A 274 -12.14 -5.16 7.35
C THR A 274 -10.90 -6.05 7.16
N GLU A 275 -10.56 -6.83 8.19
CA GLU A 275 -9.42 -7.75 8.12
C GLU A 275 -9.72 -9.03 7.33
N GLU A 276 -11.00 -9.31 7.04
CA GLU A 276 -11.46 -10.55 6.41
C GLU A 276 -11.47 -10.47 4.87
N ASP A 277 -11.72 -9.29 4.31
CA ASP A 277 -11.65 -9.07 2.86
C ASP A 277 -10.23 -8.69 2.44
N LEU A 278 -9.57 -9.53 1.65
CA LEU A 278 -8.24 -9.28 1.10
C LEU A 278 -8.27 -8.92 -0.39
N THR A 279 -9.47 -8.79 -0.98
CA THR A 279 -9.62 -8.37 -2.36
C THR A 279 -9.15 -6.93 -2.54
N GLY A 280 -8.92 -6.52 -3.78
CA GLY A 280 -8.41 -5.22 -4.15
C GLY A 280 -8.02 -5.26 -5.62
N GLY A 281 -7.42 -4.18 -6.11
CA GLY A 281 -6.96 -4.15 -7.50
C GLY A 281 -5.97 -5.30 -7.83
N VAL A 282 -6.03 -5.79 -9.06
CA VAL A 282 -5.20 -6.90 -9.55
C VAL A 282 -4.32 -6.42 -10.70
N ILE A 283 -3.01 -6.64 -10.57
CA ILE A 283 -2.04 -6.44 -11.66
C ILE A 283 -1.50 -7.81 -12.05
N ASP A 284 -1.77 -8.22 -13.28
CA ASP A 284 -1.41 -9.54 -13.79
C ASP A 284 -0.54 -9.43 -15.05
N HIS A 285 0.48 -10.27 -15.15
CA HIS A 285 1.24 -10.47 -16.39
C HIS A 285 1.76 -9.16 -17.02
N CYS A 286 2.21 -8.23 -16.17
CA CYS A 286 2.78 -6.97 -16.60
C CYS A 286 4.32 -7.03 -16.57
N THR A 287 4.95 -6.47 -17.60
CA THR A 287 6.41 -6.33 -17.68
C THR A 287 6.79 -4.85 -17.64
N VAL A 288 7.74 -4.47 -16.79
CA VAL A 288 8.24 -3.09 -16.70
C VAL A 288 9.76 -3.05 -16.88
N THR A 289 10.26 -2.22 -17.80
CA THR A 289 11.69 -1.92 -17.93
C THR A 289 11.94 -0.42 -17.94
N GLY A 290 13.10 0.01 -17.43
CA GLY A 290 13.50 1.42 -17.47
C GLY A 290 14.07 1.91 -16.15
N SER A 291 13.76 3.16 -15.77
CA SER A 291 14.28 3.78 -14.56
C SER A 291 13.24 4.62 -13.82
N ILE A 292 13.32 4.58 -12.49
CA ILE A 292 12.53 5.42 -11.59
C ILE A 292 13.49 6.14 -10.65
N ARG A 293 13.40 7.47 -10.60
CA ARG A 293 14.14 8.35 -9.68
C ARG A 293 13.15 9.21 -8.91
N ALA A 294 13.17 9.11 -7.59
CA ALA A 294 12.25 9.84 -6.72
C ALA A 294 13.01 10.57 -5.61
N LEU A 295 12.78 11.87 -5.48
CA LEU A 295 13.42 12.72 -4.47
C LEU A 295 12.35 13.38 -3.59
N GLN A 296 12.50 13.28 -2.27
CA GLN A 296 11.74 14.11 -1.33
C GLN A 296 12.68 15.11 -0.63
N ASP A 297 12.40 16.40 -0.76
CA ASP A 297 13.20 17.46 -0.13
C ASP A 297 12.35 18.73 0.12
N PRO A 298 12.04 19.10 1.39
CA PRO A 298 12.34 18.36 2.60
C PRO A 298 11.44 17.12 2.77
N GLY A 299 12.02 16.05 3.28
CA GLY A 299 11.44 14.72 3.35
C GLY A 299 10.72 14.44 4.67
N GLN A 300 9.55 15.05 4.87
CA GLN A 300 8.81 14.94 6.15
C GLN A 300 7.84 13.75 6.22
N SER A 301 7.68 13.00 5.13
CA SER A 301 6.77 11.85 5.01
C SER A 301 7.48 10.67 4.36
N ASN A 302 6.81 9.52 4.24
CA ASN A 302 7.45 8.38 3.59
C ASN A 302 7.46 8.57 2.06
N LEU A 303 8.56 8.16 1.45
CA LEU A 303 8.70 8.03 0.01
C LEU A 303 8.61 6.55 -0.33
N LEU A 304 7.60 6.17 -1.12
CA LEU A 304 7.39 4.79 -1.54
C LEU A 304 7.76 4.65 -3.02
N ALA A 305 8.44 3.57 -3.37
CA ALA A 305 8.73 3.30 -4.78
C ALA A 305 8.79 1.81 -5.09
N GLY A 306 8.33 1.41 -6.27
CA GLY A 306 8.55 0.05 -6.72
C GLY A 306 8.40 -0.17 -8.22
N GLY A 307 8.93 -1.28 -8.73
CA GLY A 307 8.94 -1.53 -10.17
C GLY A 307 7.53 -1.70 -10.76
N VAL A 308 6.60 -2.32 -10.02
CA VAL A 308 5.19 -2.47 -10.42
C VAL A 308 4.31 -1.49 -9.65
N THR A 309 4.40 -1.50 -8.31
CA THR A 309 3.62 -0.61 -7.44
C THR A 309 4.46 0.10 -6.38
N SER A 310 4.01 1.24 -5.85
CA SER A 310 4.65 1.84 -4.67
C SER A 310 4.04 1.29 -3.39
N TYR A 311 2.70 1.21 -3.35
CA TYR A 311 1.94 0.71 -2.22
C TYR A 311 0.88 -0.28 -2.68
N LEU A 312 1.00 -1.53 -2.23
CA LEU A 312 0.01 -2.58 -2.41
C LEU A 312 -0.77 -2.75 -1.10
N TYR A 313 -2.00 -2.27 -1.06
CA TYR A 313 -2.92 -2.47 0.05
C TYR A 313 -4.05 -3.40 -0.35
N LYS A 314 -3.98 -4.66 0.10
CA LYS A 314 -4.85 -5.75 -0.37
C LYS A 314 -4.78 -5.93 -1.91
N GLY A 315 -5.56 -6.84 -2.47
CA GLY A 315 -5.46 -7.21 -3.89
C GLY A 315 -4.17 -7.96 -4.21
N ALA A 316 -3.76 -7.96 -5.48
CA ALA A 316 -2.69 -8.84 -5.94
C ALA A 316 -1.81 -8.25 -7.05
N ILE A 317 -0.53 -8.62 -7.02
CA ILE A 317 0.42 -8.51 -8.13
C ILE A 317 0.86 -9.93 -8.47
N ILE A 318 0.53 -10.39 -9.67
CA ILE A 318 0.82 -11.75 -10.13
C ILE A 318 1.49 -11.77 -11.49
N ASN A 319 2.34 -12.77 -11.73
CA ASN A 319 2.99 -13.01 -13.03
C ASN A 319 3.78 -11.80 -13.59
N CYS A 320 4.21 -10.87 -12.73
CA CYS A 320 4.85 -9.64 -13.17
C CYS A 320 6.37 -9.77 -13.24
N VAL A 321 6.97 -9.07 -14.19
CA VAL A 321 8.41 -9.02 -14.42
C VAL A 321 8.88 -7.56 -14.37
N THR A 322 9.92 -7.27 -13.60
CA THR A 322 10.54 -5.94 -13.59
C THR A 322 12.03 -6.00 -13.88
N ASP A 323 12.50 -5.08 -14.72
CA ASP A 323 13.91 -4.77 -14.95
C ASP A 323 14.07 -3.25 -14.89
N VAL A 324 13.81 -2.71 -13.69
CA VAL A 324 13.79 -1.27 -13.40
C VAL A 324 14.96 -0.92 -12.51
N GLU A 325 15.74 0.08 -12.94
CA GLU A 325 16.73 0.73 -12.08
C GLU A 325 16.02 1.77 -11.21
N LEU A 326 15.85 1.47 -9.92
CA LEU A 326 15.11 2.30 -8.97
C LEU A 326 16.08 3.04 -8.05
N GLU A 327 15.96 4.36 -8.00
CA GLU A 327 16.72 5.24 -7.11
C GLU A 327 15.76 6.15 -6.33
N GLY A 328 15.93 6.22 -5.01
CA GLY A 328 15.10 7.11 -4.19
C GLY A 328 15.87 7.75 -3.03
N THR A 329 15.56 9.00 -2.76
CA THR A 329 16.24 9.77 -1.71
C THR A 329 15.24 10.61 -0.93
N VAL A 330 15.31 10.52 0.40
CA VAL A 330 14.62 11.43 1.33
C VAL A 330 15.68 12.34 1.96
N GLN A 331 15.59 13.66 1.78
CA GLN A 331 16.55 14.64 2.28
C GLN A 331 15.92 15.57 3.30
N ASN A 332 16.71 16.15 4.21
CA ASN A 332 16.29 17.26 5.07
C ASN A 332 14.96 16.98 5.86
N GLY A 333 14.74 15.75 6.32
CA GLY A 333 13.53 15.37 7.07
C GLY A 333 13.57 13.96 7.67
N GLY A 334 12.52 13.61 8.43
CA GLY A 334 12.42 12.35 9.19
C GLY A 334 11.74 11.19 8.46
N GLY A 335 11.40 11.37 7.18
CA GLY A 335 10.68 10.40 6.35
C GLY A 335 11.46 9.11 6.09
N TRP A 336 10.73 8.03 5.80
CA TRP A 336 11.34 6.75 5.42
C TRP A 336 11.34 6.60 3.91
N PHE A 337 12.38 5.97 3.38
CA PHE A 337 12.39 5.54 1.99
C PHE A 337 12.04 4.06 1.94
N GLU A 338 10.89 3.69 1.39
CA GLU A 338 10.43 2.30 1.28
C GLU A 338 10.42 1.87 -0.19
N ALA A 339 11.38 1.03 -0.59
CA ALA A 339 11.52 0.62 -1.98
C ALA A 339 11.70 -0.88 -2.19
N GLY A 340 11.02 -1.41 -3.19
CA GLY A 340 11.16 -2.79 -3.62
C GLY A 340 11.13 -2.93 -5.14
N GLY A 341 11.85 -3.92 -5.67
CA GLY A 341 11.87 -4.13 -7.12
C GLY A 341 10.52 -4.51 -7.73
N ILE A 342 9.57 -5.05 -6.95
CA ILE A 342 8.16 -5.19 -7.34
C ILE A 342 7.29 -4.14 -6.66
N THR A 343 7.34 -4.05 -5.34
CA THR A 343 6.53 -3.08 -4.57
C THR A 343 7.31 -2.36 -3.47
N GLY A 344 7.06 -1.07 -3.27
CA GLY A 344 7.64 -0.34 -2.14
C GLY A 344 7.19 -0.92 -0.80
N MET A 345 5.87 -1.06 -0.65
CA MET A 345 5.25 -1.68 0.52
C MET A 345 4.16 -2.67 0.08
N ASN A 346 4.24 -3.90 0.60
CA ASN A 346 3.18 -4.89 0.55
C ASN A 346 2.46 -4.92 1.89
N ASN A 347 1.24 -4.41 1.95
CA ASN A 347 0.41 -4.37 3.15
C ASN A 347 -0.86 -5.19 2.92
N ARG A 348 -0.92 -6.39 3.51
CA ARG A 348 -2.05 -7.32 3.35
C ARG A 348 -2.37 -7.67 1.89
N GLY A 349 -1.48 -7.43 0.94
CA GLY A 349 -1.64 -7.84 -0.46
C GLY A 349 -0.91 -9.14 -0.77
N LEU A 350 -1.15 -9.65 -1.98
CA LEU A 350 -0.47 -10.81 -2.54
C LEU A 350 0.56 -10.37 -3.57
N VAL A 351 1.81 -10.81 -3.43
CA VAL A 351 2.80 -10.77 -4.53
C VAL A 351 3.17 -12.21 -4.86
N ALA A 352 2.64 -12.74 -5.95
CA ALA A 352 2.80 -14.14 -6.32
C ALA A 352 3.40 -14.29 -7.70
N ASN A 353 4.30 -15.26 -7.86
CA ASN A 353 4.77 -15.63 -9.19
C ASN A 353 5.45 -14.48 -9.96
N CYS A 354 6.17 -13.60 -9.26
CA CYS A 354 6.79 -12.38 -9.82
C CYS A 354 8.31 -12.42 -9.79
N CYS A 355 8.98 -11.67 -10.66
CA CYS A 355 10.43 -11.51 -10.60
C CYS A 355 10.94 -10.09 -10.83
N SER A 356 12.03 -9.76 -10.12
CA SER A 356 12.71 -8.46 -10.18
C SER A 356 14.18 -8.65 -10.57
N LEU A 357 14.58 -8.02 -11.67
CA LEU A 357 15.89 -8.12 -12.29
C LEU A 357 16.76 -6.88 -12.08
N GLY A 358 16.12 -5.71 -12.03
CA GLY A 358 16.78 -4.40 -11.90
C GLY A 358 17.24 -4.08 -10.47
N SER A 359 18.12 -3.09 -10.33
CA SER A 359 18.72 -2.75 -9.03
C SER A 359 17.91 -1.70 -8.25
N VAL A 360 18.06 -1.69 -6.93
CA VAL A 360 17.42 -0.71 -6.04
C VAL A 360 18.46 0.04 -5.23
N ARG A 361 18.45 1.36 -5.32
CA ARG A 361 19.35 2.28 -4.62
C ARG A 361 18.55 3.28 -3.77
N GLY A 362 19.02 3.55 -2.56
CA GLY A 362 18.29 4.41 -1.64
C GLY A 362 19.11 5.17 -0.61
N SER A 363 18.61 6.34 -0.23
CA SER A 363 19.11 7.16 0.88
C SER A 363 17.94 7.77 1.67
N ALA A 364 18.13 7.95 2.97
CA ALA A 364 17.25 8.71 3.84
C ALA A 364 18.15 9.49 4.79
N ASP A 365 18.59 10.66 4.31
CA ASP A 365 19.65 11.48 4.89
C ASP A 365 19.26 11.98 6.29
N GLN A 366 20.20 11.82 7.22
CA GLN A 366 20.06 12.12 8.65
C GLN A 366 20.61 13.51 9.03
N SER A 367 20.77 14.42 8.07
CA SER A 367 21.45 15.69 8.25
C SER A 367 20.78 16.68 9.22
N ASP A 368 19.50 16.47 9.59
CA ASP A 368 18.83 17.20 10.70
C ASP A 368 18.49 16.27 11.89
N PRO A 369 19.15 16.41 13.05
CA PRO A 369 18.93 15.58 14.23
C PRO A 369 17.66 16.01 14.97
N MET A 370 16.47 15.82 14.38
CA MET A 370 15.26 15.79 15.20
C MET A 370 15.34 14.57 16.15
N PRO A 371 15.29 14.76 17.48
CA PRO A 371 15.60 13.71 18.45
C PRO A 371 14.61 12.53 18.51
N TYR A 372 13.54 12.53 17.70
CA TYR A 372 12.45 11.54 17.78
C TYR A 372 12.01 10.91 16.45
N ALA A 373 12.60 11.28 15.30
CA ALA A 373 12.31 10.64 14.01
C ALA A 373 13.63 10.37 13.28
N GLN A 374 14.07 9.11 13.26
CA GLN A 374 15.22 8.70 12.47
C GLN A 374 14.69 8.17 11.13
N GLY A 375 14.88 8.94 10.06
CA GLY A 375 14.63 8.46 8.71
C GLY A 375 15.43 7.19 8.42
N MET A 376 14.85 6.27 7.66
CA MET A 376 15.48 4.98 7.33
C MET A 376 15.17 4.62 5.88
N SER A 377 16.20 4.18 5.13
CA SER A 377 15.97 3.48 3.87
C SER A 377 15.66 2.01 4.15
N ILE A 378 14.52 1.56 3.67
CA ILE A 378 14.03 0.20 3.71
C ILE A 378 13.98 -0.30 2.27
N ILE A 379 14.96 -1.12 1.89
CA ILE A 379 15.19 -1.54 0.52
C ILE A 379 15.10 -3.06 0.41
N GLY A 380 14.21 -3.52 -0.47
CA GLY A 380 13.99 -4.90 -0.82
C GLY A 380 14.22 -5.18 -2.31
N GLY A 381 14.58 -6.42 -2.67
CA GLY A 381 14.56 -6.81 -4.09
C GLY A 381 13.14 -7.12 -4.59
N LEU A 382 12.25 -7.61 -3.72
CA LEU A 382 10.83 -7.86 -4.00
C LEU A 382 9.96 -6.75 -3.40
N ALA A 383 9.99 -6.62 -2.08
CA ALA A 383 9.24 -5.63 -1.31
C ALA A 383 10.15 -4.87 -0.35
N GLY A 384 10.05 -3.53 -0.31
CA GLY A 384 10.73 -2.73 0.71
C GLY A 384 10.21 -3.12 2.09
N PHE A 385 8.95 -2.80 2.35
CA PHE A 385 8.24 -3.19 3.57
C PHE A 385 7.24 -4.32 3.29
N HIS A 386 7.35 -5.43 4.01
CA HIS A 386 6.56 -6.65 3.77
C HIS A 386 5.68 -7.03 4.96
N ALA A 387 4.36 -6.91 4.77
CA ALA A 387 3.30 -7.25 5.72
C ALA A 387 2.13 -8.01 5.06
N GLY A 388 2.26 -8.39 3.78
CA GLY A 388 1.31 -9.23 3.05
C GLY A 388 1.83 -10.65 2.82
N ALA A 389 1.31 -11.34 1.81
CA ALA A 389 1.76 -12.68 1.42
C ALA A 389 2.61 -12.62 0.15
N SER A 390 3.63 -13.46 0.08
CA SER A 390 4.43 -13.64 -1.13
C SER A 390 4.90 -15.07 -1.31
N ALA A 391 4.85 -15.56 -2.55
CA ALA A 391 5.25 -16.91 -2.90
C ALA A 391 5.70 -17.03 -4.35
N SER A 392 6.54 -18.04 -4.65
CA SER A 392 7.01 -18.35 -6.00
C SER A 392 7.64 -17.12 -6.69
N CYS A 393 8.38 -16.30 -5.94
CA CYS A 393 8.99 -15.10 -6.49
C CYS A 393 10.51 -15.25 -6.59
N TYR A 394 11.16 -14.46 -7.45
CA TYR A 394 12.62 -14.33 -7.35
C TYR A 394 13.19 -12.95 -7.64
N THR A 395 14.38 -12.69 -7.10
CA THR A 395 15.10 -11.44 -7.31
C THR A 395 16.54 -11.66 -7.75
N ARG A 396 17.06 -10.77 -8.61
CA ARG A 396 18.41 -10.87 -9.16
C ARG A 396 19.22 -9.57 -9.02
N GLY A 397 18.56 -8.43 -9.06
CA GLY A 397 19.21 -7.12 -9.00
C GLY A 397 19.95 -6.87 -7.69
N GLY A 398 20.99 -6.04 -7.76
CA GLY A 398 21.74 -5.61 -6.58
C GLY A 398 20.99 -4.56 -5.77
N LEU A 399 21.37 -4.40 -4.49
CA LEU A 399 20.81 -3.39 -3.61
C LEU A 399 21.93 -2.46 -3.13
N THR A 400 21.65 -1.16 -3.04
CA THR A 400 22.56 -0.15 -2.48
C THR A 400 21.82 0.78 -1.52
N ALA A 401 22.17 0.76 -0.25
CA ALA A 401 21.79 1.81 0.71
C ALA A 401 22.97 2.76 0.89
N GLU A 402 22.78 4.06 0.61
CA GLU A 402 23.83 5.07 0.80
C GLU A 402 24.07 5.35 2.29
N ASP A 403 23.01 5.28 3.08
CA ASP A 403 23.03 5.41 4.53
C ASP A 403 22.94 4.04 5.22
N ARG A 404 23.49 3.96 6.43
CA ARG A 404 23.49 2.70 7.18
C ARG A 404 22.07 2.35 7.59
N THR A 405 21.58 1.19 7.14
CA THR A 405 20.23 0.70 7.47
C THR A 405 20.21 -0.78 7.86
N ARG A 406 19.17 -1.18 8.58
CA ARG A 406 18.84 -2.59 8.87
C ARG A 406 17.80 -3.17 7.91
N GLY A 407 16.97 -2.32 7.29
CA GLY A 407 15.93 -2.70 6.36
C GLY A 407 16.50 -2.97 4.97
N PHE A 408 17.25 -4.06 4.80
CA PHE A 408 18.06 -4.28 3.60
C PHE A 408 18.17 -5.77 3.26
N GLY A 409 17.34 -6.29 2.34
CA GLY A 409 17.27 -7.72 2.02
C GLY A 409 16.78 -8.00 0.59
N LEU A 410 17.27 -9.07 -0.03
CA LEU A 410 17.02 -9.33 -1.46
C LEU A 410 15.60 -9.78 -1.77
N LEU A 411 14.81 -10.24 -0.81
CA LEU A 411 13.37 -10.42 -0.97
C LEU A 411 12.65 -9.28 -0.25
N ALA A 412 12.76 -9.22 1.07
CA ALA A 412 12.13 -8.18 1.88
C ALA A 412 13.17 -7.29 2.59
N GLY A 413 13.04 -5.98 2.46
CA GLY A 413 13.84 -5.03 3.23
C GLY A 413 13.52 -5.13 4.73
N TYR A 414 12.25 -4.98 5.06
CA TYR A 414 11.71 -5.09 6.41
C TYR A 414 10.47 -5.97 6.41
N MET A 415 10.32 -6.84 7.41
CA MET A 415 9.20 -7.79 7.49
C MET A 415 8.50 -7.70 8.85
N THR A 416 7.17 -7.74 8.87
CA THR A 416 6.38 -7.74 10.12
C THR A 416 5.50 -8.99 10.22
N MET A 417 4.20 -8.89 9.95
CA MET A 417 3.21 -9.97 9.99
C MET A 417 3.06 -10.73 8.67
N GLY A 418 3.83 -10.36 7.65
CA GLY A 418 3.69 -10.93 6.32
C GLY A 418 4.22 -12.36 6.23
N ASN A 419 3.79 -13.08 5.20
CA ASN A 419 4.25 -14.43 4.88
C ASN A 419 5.11 -14.38 3.62
N LEU A 420 6.22 -15.12 3.61
CA LEU A 420 7.14 -15.20 2.48
C LEU A 420 7.58 -16.65 2.32
N TYR A 421 7.16 -17.29 1.22
CA TYR A 421 7.34 -18.71 0.98
C TYR A 421 8.04 -18.98 -0.35
N ASP A 422 8.75 -20.09 -0.43
CA ASP A 422 9.13 -20.75 -1.69
C ASP A 422 9.61 -19.75 -2.74
N SER A 423 10.61 -18.94 -2.37
CA SER A 423 11.07 -17.79 -3.14
C SER A 423 12.59 -17.73 -3.16
N TRP A 424 13.13 -17.15 -4.23
CA TRP A 424 14.54 -17.23 -4.55
C TRP A 424 15.22 -15.87 -4.67
N PHE A 425 16.49 -15.79 -4.32
CA PHE A 425 17.28 -14.58 -4.52
C PHE A 425 18.67 -14.92 -5.08
N SER A 426 19.24 -14.02 -5.87
CA SER A 426 20.59 -14.22 -6.40
C SER A 426 21.61 -14.18 -5.27
N GLY A 427 22.30 -15.29 -5.04
CA GLY A 427 23.45 -15.38 -4.14
C GLY A 427 24.69 -14.65 -4.65
N ASP A 428 24.65 -14.16 -5.88
CA ASP A 428 25.70 -13.36 -6.52
C ASP A 428 25.35 -11.86 -6.57
N ALA A 429 24.20 -11.44 -6.02
CA ALA A 429 23.77 -10.05 -6.05
C ALA A 429 24.72 -9.15 -5.26
N ALA A 430 25.04 -7.99 -5.82
CA ALA A 430 25.82 -6.97 -5.11
C ALA A 430 24.95 -6.29 -4.05
N MET A 431 25.36 -6.33 -2.78
CA MET A 431 24.71 -5.63 -1.68
C MET A 431 25.70 -4.65 -1.03
N LEU A 432 25.41 -3.36 -1.09
CA LEU A 432 26.21 -2.29 -0.51
C LEU A 432 25.40 -1.50 0.52
N ASN A 433 25.87 -1.41 1.76
CA ASN A 433 25.19 -0.72 2.85
C ASN A 433 26.15 0.29 3.49
N ALA A 434 25.91 1.57 3.28
CA ALA A 434 26.83 2.66 3.65
C ALA A 434 28.26 2.45 3.12
N GLY A 435 28.38 1.91 1.89
CA GLY A 435 29.66 1.59 1.25
C GLY A 435 30.30 0.26 1.68
N ASP A 436 29.79 -0.39 2.72
CA ASP A 436 30.25 -1.73 3.13
C ASP A 436 29.58 -2.81 2.27
N THR A 437 30.36 -3.77 1.76
CA THR A 437 29.80 -4.96 1.10
C THR A 437 29.18 -5.89 2.14
N VAL A 438 27.96 -6.35 1.88
CA VAL A 438 27.20 -7.26 2.77
C VAL A 438 26.91 -8.56 2.02
N ASP A 439 26.91 -9.68 2.74
CA ASP A 439 26.53 -10.97 2.16
C ASP A 439 25.05 -10.97 1.74
N PRO A 440 24.72 -11.54 0.56
CA PRO A 440 23.35 -11.76 0.12
C PRO A 440 22.47 -12.44 1.16
N LYS A 441 21.34 -11.81 1.50
CA LYS A 441 20.36 -12.34 2.45
C LYS A 441 18.93 -12.04 2.00
N PRO A 442 17.96 -12.92 2.28
CA PRO A 442 16.58 -12.76 1.80
C PRO A 442 15.83 -11.65 2.53
N VAL A 443 16.02 -11.52 3.84
CA VAL A 443 15.28 -10.57 4.67
C VAL A 443 16.26 -9.67 5.43
N GLY A 444 16.00 -8.36 5.41
CA GLY A 444 16.83 -7.36 6.07
C GLY A 444 16.67 -7.36 7.59
N ALA A 445 15.51 -6.89 8.05
CA ALA A 445 15.10 -6.86 9.45
C ALA A 445 13.67 -7.39 9.62
N SER A 446 13.34 -7.86 10.82
CA SER A 446 11.99 -8.29 11.18
C SER A 446 11.54 -7.64 12.48
N MET A 447 10.26 -7.33 12.61
CA MET A 447 9.65 -6.93 13.89
C MET A 447 8.51 -7.89 14.28
N PRO A 448 8.49 -8.37 15.52
CA PRO A 448 7.35 -9.11 16.03
C PRO A 448 6.14 -8.18 16.11
N ALA A 449 4.98 -8.67 15.68
CA ALA A 449 3.74 -7.93 15.78
C ALA A 449 2.90 -8.42 16.94
N TYR A 450 2.23 -7.48 17.62
CA TYR A 450 1.38 -7.75 18.76
C TYR A 450 -0.09 -7.77 18.32
N ARG A 451 -0.76 -8.92 18.38
CA ARG A 451 -2.22 -9.02 18.23
C ARG A 451 -2.83 -9.65 19.49
N SER A 452 -3.68 -8.90 20.18
CA SER A 452 -4.61 -9.40 21.21
C SER A 452 -4.04 -10.35 22.27
N GLY A 453 -2.93 -10.00 22.91
CA GLY A 453 -2.44 -10.70 24.10
C GLY A 453 -1.80 -12.08 23.85
N LEU A 454 -1.65 -12.49 22.59
CA LEU A 454 -0.89 -13.67 22.19
C LEU A 454 0.31 -13.20 21.36
N TYR A 455 1.51 -13.66 21.75
CA TYR A 455 2.71 -13.49 20.94
C TYR A 455 2.56 -14.37 19.70
N TYR A 456 2.23 -13.79 18.55
CA TYR A 456 2.41 -14.51 17.30
C TYR A 456 3.88 -14.46 16.92
N VAL A 457 4.34 -15.60 16.41
CA VAL A 457 5.62 -15.78 15.74
C VAL A 457 5.76 -14.70 14.66
N GLU A 458 6.99 -14.21 14.46
CA GLU A 458 7.36 -13.33 13.36
C GLU A 458 6.71 -13.78 12.03
N GLY A 459 6.48 -12.86 11.09
CA GLY A 459 6.00 -13.20 9.75
C GLY A 459 6.67 -14.47 9.20
N VAL A 460 5.86 -15.39 8.68
CA VAL A 460 6.32 -16.76 8.42
C VAL A 460 7.23 -16.77 7.20
N LYS A 461 8.38 -17.44 7.34
CA LYS A 461 9.38 -17.62 6.28
C LYS A 461 9.50 -19.10 6.01
N GLY A 462 9.17 -19.55 4.80
CA GLY A 462 9.36 -20.94 4.37
C GLY A 462 10.20 -20.98 3.11
N ASP A 463 11.21 -21.84 3.08
CA ASP A 463 11.98 -22.19 1.87
C ASP A 463 12.46 -20.98 1.03
N LEU A 464 13.20 -20.07 1.68
CA LEU A 464 13.84 -18.92 1.04
C LEU A 464 15.26 -19.26 0.60
N ASN A 465 15.48 -19.34 -0.70
CA ASN A 465 16.64 -20.01 -1.26
C ASN A 465 17.53 -19.07 -2.09
N ALA A 466 18.84 -19.16 -1.92
CA ALA A 466 19.78 -18.51 -2.83
C ALA A 466 19.92 -19.33 -4.13
N PHE A 467 20.19 -18.68 -5.26
CA PHE A 467 20.69 -19.33 -6.48
C PHE A 467 21.94 -18.62 -6.99
N SER A 468 22.86 -19.39 -7.57
CA SER A 468 24.01 -18.86 -8.31
C SER A 468 23.69 -18.62 -9.78
N ALA A 469 24.54 -17.88 -10.48
CA ALA A 469 24.44 -17.67 -11.93
C ALA A 469 24.36 -18.98 -12.73
N ASP A 470 25.07 -20.03 -12.29
CA ASP A 470 25.07 -21.35 -12.94
C ASP A 470 23.74 -22.11 -12.74
N GLU A 471 23.03 -21.85 -11.64
CA GLU A 471 21.74 -22.46 -11.32
C GLU A 471 20.54 -21.72 -11.91
N TYR A 472 20.74 -20.49 -12.39
CA TYR A 472 19.67 -19.57 -12.77
C TYR A 472 18.69 -20.17 -13.77
N THR A 473 19.17 -20.82 -14.84
CA THR A 473 18.25 -21.40 -15.83
C THR A 473 17.43 -22.58 -15.30
N GLY A 474 17.96 -23.33 -14.33
CA GLY A 474 17.24 -24.41 -13.64
C GLY A 474 16.25 -23.92 -12.60
N LEU A 475 16.22 -22.61 -12.30
CA LEU A 475 15.26 -22.01 -11.38
C LEU A 475 13.81 -22.15 -11.88
N ALA A 476 13.59 -22.12 -13.20
CA ALA A 476 12.26 -22.30 -13.79
C ALA A 476 11.62 -23.63 -13.36
N ASP A 477 12.39 -24.72 -13.36
CA ASP A 477 11.88 -26.03 -12.94
C ASP A 477 11.52 -26.02 -11.45
N LYS A 478 12.36 -25.41 -10.59
CA LYS A 478 12.09 -25.29 -9.15
C LYS A 478 10.81 -24.50 -8.87
N LEU A 479 10.64 -23.35 -9.52
CA LEU A 479 9.44 -22.52 -9.38
C LEU A 479 8.19 -23.24 -9.92
N ASN A 480 8.30 -23.98 -11.03
CA ASN A 480 7.19 -24.80 -11.53
C ASN A 480 6.82 -25.97 -10.62
N GLU A 481 7.74 -26.49 -9.79
CA GLU A 481 7.37 -27.46 -8.75
C GLU A 481 6.52 -26.82 -7.65
N VAL A 482 6.80 -25.57 -7.26
CA VAL A 482 5.99 -24.81 -6.29
C VAL A 482 4.55 -24.66 -6.77
N LEU A 483 4.34 -24.41 -8.06
CA LEU A 483 3.00 -24.28 -8.66
C LEU A 483 2.13 -25.54 -8.49
N LYS A 484 2.71 -26.72 -8.23
CA LYS A 484 1.92 -27.96 -8.02
C LYS A 484 1.37 -28.10 -6.60
N ALA A 485 1.88 -27.32 -5.65
CA ALA A 485 1.50 -27.32 -4.24
C ALA A 485 1.78 -25.93 -3.66
N TYR A 486 0.89 -24.99 -3.94
CA TYR A 486 1.15 -23.57 -3.73
C TYR A 486 0.97 -23.17 -2.26
N PRO A 487 1.92 -22.46 -1.63
CA PRO A 487 1.93 -22.26 -0.17
C PRO A 487 0.98 -21.16 0.33
N VAL A 488 0.27 -20.47 -0.57
CA VAL A 488 -0.62 -19.33 -0.24
C VAL A 488 -2.00 -19.56 -0.86
N GLU A 489 -3.06 -19.33 -0.10
CA GLU A 489 -4.41 -19.23 -0.67
C GLU A 489 -4.52 -17.93 -1.47
N ILE A 490 -4.67 -18.01 -2.80
CA ILE A 490 -4.70 -16.82 -3.68
C ILE A 490 -6.11 -16.29 -3.94
N GLU A 491 -7.14 -17.15 -3.86
CA GLU A 491 -8.55 -16.78 -4.07
C GLU A 491 -9.06 -15.66 -3.15
N PRO A 492 -8.67 -15.58 -1.85
CA PRO A 492 -9.06 -14.45 -0.98
C PRO A 492 -8.62 -13.07 -1.47
N TYR A 493 -7.63 -13.00 -2.36
CA TYR A 493 -7.12 -11.75 -2.94
C TYR A 493 -7.81 -11.36 -4.26
N GLY A 494 -8.87 -12.07 -4.65
CA GLY A 494 -9.56 -11.85 -5.93
C GLY A 494 -8.87 -12.54 -7.12
N VAL A 495 -7.99 -13.51 -6.87
CA VAL A 495 -7.21 -14.20 -7.90
C VAL A 495 -7.74 -15.61 -8.13
N GLY A 496 -8.06 -15.97 -9.37
CA GLY A 496 -8.48 -17.33 -9.72
C GLY A 496 -7.41 -18.38 -9.41
N SER A 497 -7.82 -19.59 -9.03
CA SER A 497 -6.90 -20.70 -8.70
C SER A 497 -6.05 -21.18 -9.88
N ASP A 498 -6.39 -20.80 -11.11
CA ASP A 498 -5.66 -21.06 -12.34
C ASP A 498 -4.95 -19.81 -12.91
N ALA A 499 -4.90 -18.70 -12.17
CA ALA A 499 -4.37 -17.43 -12.69
C ALA A 499 -2.84 -17.36 -12.74
N LEU A 500 -2.10 -18.27 -12.10
CA LEU A 500 -0.63 -18.24 -12.13
C LEU A 500 -0.10 -18.84 -13.43
N ASN A 501 0.99 -18.29 -13.95
CA ASN A 501 1.63 -18.77 -15.17
C ASN A 501 2.82 -19.70 -14.89
N GLN A 502 3.02 -20.69 -15.77
CA GLN A 502 4.23 -21.52 -15.74
C GLN A 502 5.48 -20.68 -15.98
N TRP A 503 6.56 -20.99 -15.26
CA TRP A 503 7.86 -20.41 -15.46
C TRP A 503 8.54 -21.01 -16.69
N VAL A 504 9.08 -20.15 -17.54
CA VAL A 504 9.82 -20.54 -18.75
C VAL A 504 11.13 -19.79 -18.84
N VAL A 505 12.09 -20.37 -19.55
CA VAL A 505 13.32 -19.67 -19.94
C VAL A 505 13.11 -19.03 -21.31
N ARG A 506 12.98 -17.71 -21.38
CA ARG A 506 12.84 -16.94 -22.63
C ARG A 506 13.92 -15.87 -22.70
N GLY A 507 14.68 -15.84 -23.80
CA GLY A 507 15.78 -14.87 -23.95
C GLY A 507 16.88 -14.98 -22.89
N GLY A 508 17.00 -16.13 -22.22
CA GLY A 508 17.93 -16.31 -21.10
C GLY A 508 17.42 -15.80 -19.75
N LEU A 509 16.16 -15.34 -19.68
CA LEU A 509 15.48 -14.93 -18.44
C LEU A 509 14.48 -16.01 -18.02
N VAL A 510 14.34 -16.23 -16.71
CA VAL A 510 13.28 -17.06 -16.11
C VAL A 510 12.06 -16.18 -15.87
N ILE A 511 10.96 -16.37 -16.59
CA ILE A 511 9.78 -15.50 -16.54
C ILE A 511 8.47 -16.31 -16.52
N PRO A 512 7.40 -15.79 -15.89
CA PRO A 512 6.12 -16.49 -15.76
C PRO A 512 5.24 -16.29 -17.02
N ASP A 513 5.65 -16.88 -18.14
CA ASP A 513 5.07 -16.67 -19.48
C ASP A 513 4.77 -18.01 -20.20
N GLY A 514 4.69 -19.12 -19.45
CA GLY A 514 4.43 -20.46 -19.96
C GLY A 514 2.95 -20.84 -20.09
N GLY A 515 2.05 -19.87 -19.98
CA GLY A 515 0.60 -20.07 -19.92
C GLY A 515 0.10 -20.43 -18.52
N SER A 516 -1.21 -20.29 -18.32
CA SER A 516 -1.86 -20.43 -17.02
C SER A 516 -1.88 -21.88 -16.51
N VAL A 517 -1.86 -22.05 -15.19
CA VAL A 517 -1.84 -23.36 -14.52
C VAL A 517 -2.58 -23.32 -13.20
N GLU A 518 -3.30 -24.40 -12.88
CA GLU A 518 -3.86 -24.57 -11.55
C GLU A 518 -2.76 -24.62 -10.49
N ALA A 519 -2.89 -23.75 -9.48
CA ALA A 519 -2.01 -23.65 -8.34
C ALA A 519 -2.78 -24.05 -7.07
N PRO A 520 -2.97 -25.36 -6.81
CA PRO A 520 -3.75 -25.80 -5.66
C PRO A 520 -3.05 -25.41 -4.36
N TYR A 521 -3.79 -24.77 -3.45
CA TYR A 521 -3.27 -24.41 -2.14
C TYR A 521 -2.89 -25.67 -1.33
N VAL A 522 -1.68 -25.65 -0.81
CA VAL A 522 -1.17 -26.61 0.18
C VAL A 522 -0.51 -25.79 1.27
N ARG A 523 -1.02 -25.90 2.50
CA ARG A 523 -0.47 -25.21 3.66
C ARG A 523 1.03 -25.47 3.81
N SER A 524 1.81 -24.39 3.96
CA SER A 524 3.26 -24.50 4.16
C SER A 524 3.58 -25.17 5.49
N ALA A 525 4.62 -26.02 5.49
CA ALA A 525 5.16 -26.63 6.71
C ALA A 525 5.65 -25.56 7.72
N ALA A 526 6.05 -24.38 7.25
CA ALA A 526 6.50 -23.27 8.09
C ALA A 526 5.37 -22.65 8.94
N GLU A 527 4.10 -22.86 8.59
CA GLU A 527 2.95 -22.34 9.34
C GLU A 527 2.55 -23.20 10.55
N TYR A 528 3.12 -24.40 10.69
CA TYR A 528 2.87 -25.25 11.86
C TYR A 528 3.62 -24.70 13.08
N VAL A 529 2.96 -23.80 13.82
CA VAL A 529 3.38 -23.39 15.15
C VAL A 529 2.99 -24.51 16.11
N TYR A 530 3.98 -25.24 16.65
CA TYR A 530 3.75 -26.20 17.73
C TYR A 530 3.85 -25.45 19.08
N PRO A 531 2.75 -25.02 19.72
CA PRO A 531 2.78 -24.33 21.02
C PRO A 531 3.52 -25.12 22.11
N GLU A 532 3.60 -26.44 21.95
CA GLU A 532 4.29 -27.37 22.84
C GLU A 532 5.82 -27.27 22.73
N MET A 533 6.37 -26.86 21.57
CA MET A 533 7.81 -26.66 21.40
C MET A 533 8.32 -25.48 22.22
N LYS A 534 7.55 -24.38 22.30
CA LYS A 534 7.95 -23.23 23.12
C LYS A 534 7.96 -23.58 24.61
N SER A 535 6.99 -24.35 25.06
CA SER A 535 7.00 -24.87 26.44
C SER A 535 8.14 -25.83 26.71
N LEU A 536 8.56 -26.64 25.73
CA LEU A 536 9.72 -27.53 25.84
C LEU A 536 11.03 -26.75 25.95
N GLU A 537 11.23 -25.72 25.11
CA GLU A 537 12.38 -24.82 25.19
C GLU A 537 12.49 -24.12 26.55
N ASP A 538 11.37 -23.57 27.04
CA ASP A 538 11.33 -22.87 28.32
C ASP A 538 11.59 -23.84 29.49
N ALA A 539 11.08 -25.08 29.41
CA ALA A 539 11.35 -26.12 30.40
C ALA A 539 12.83 -26.58 30.38
N ILE A 540 13.45 -26.70 29.21
CA ILE A 540 14.88 -26.99 29.06
C ILE A 540 15.72 -25.86 29.66
N ALA A 541 15.36 -24.60 29.37
CA ALA A 541 16.05 -23.42 29.93
C ALA A 541 15.90 -23.36 31.46
N GLU A 542 14.71 -23.63 31.98
CA GLU A 542 14.47 -23.70 33.43
C GLU A 542 15.31 -24.83 34.06
N ALA A 543 15.29 -26.04 33.50
CA ALA A 543 16.04 -27.18 34.01
C ALA A 543 17.56 -26.92 34.02
N LYS A 544 18.11 -26.28 32.97
CA LYS A 544 19.53 -25.86 32.90
C LYS A 544 19.90 -24.81 33.93
N SER A 545 18.93 -24.02 34.40
CA SER A 545 19.16 -22.98 35.41
C SER A 545 19.23 -23.52 36.84
N LYS A 546 18.82 -24.76 37.07
CA LYS A 546 18.84 -25.42 38.38
C LYS A 546 20.12 -26.20 38.60
N ASP A 547 20.54 -26.32 39.86
CA ASP A 547 21.59 -27.26 40.26
C ASP A 547 21.06 -28.31 41.24
N GLY A 548 21.77 -29.43 41.38
CA GLY A 548 21.39 -30.50 42.29
C GLY A 548 21.45 -30.13 43.78
N GLY A 549 21.98 -28.95 44.13
CA GLY A 549 22.00 -28.40 45.48
C GLY A 549 20.67 -27.77 45.91
N ASP A 550 19.79 -27.45 44.96
CA ASP A 550 18.44 -26.94 45.22
C ASP A 550 17.43 -28.05 45.58
N TYR A 551 17.83 -29.32 45.49
CA TYR A 551 16.94 -30.49 45.55
C TYR A 551 17.54 -31.63 46.41
N THR A 552 16.71 -32.60 46.79
CA THR A 552 17.23 -33.85 47.38
C THR A 552 17.76 -34.76 46.29
N ASP A 553 18.75 -35.60 46.59
CA ASP A 553 19.29 -36.61 45.66
C ASP A 553 18.18 -37.43 44.98
N GLU A 554 17.13 -37.79 45.73
CA GLU A 554 15.99 -38.57 45.23
C GLU A 554 15.11 -37.78 44.25
N SER A 555 14.90 -36.47 44.49
CA SER A 555 14.15 -35.60 43.58
C SER A 555 14.94 -35.11 42.37
N TRP A 556 16.28 -35.06 42.47
CA TRP A 556 17.15 -34.63 41.38
C TRP A 556 17.53 -35.77 40.44
N ALA A 557 17.56 -37.01 40.92
CA ALA A 557 17.93 -38.20 40.15
C ALA A 557 17.31 -38.31 38.74
N PRO A 558 16.02 -37.99 38.48
CA PRO A 558 15.44 -38.11 37.14
C PRO A 558 15.76 -36.93 36.20
N VAL A 559 16.17 -35.78 36.73
CA VAL A 559 16.28 -34.52 35.96
C VAL A 559 17.33 -34.58 34.84
N PRO A 560 18.55 -35.14 35.05
CA PRO A 560 19.56 -35.18 33.98
C PRO A 560 19.16 -36.03 32.77
N GLU A 561 18.47 -37.16 33.00
CA GLU A 561 18.01 -38.05 31.93
C GLU A 561 16.86 -37.42 31.15
N ALA A 562 15.88 -36.83 31.85
CA ALA A 562 14.78 -36.10 31.23
C ALA A 562 15.26 -34.88 30.42
N LEU A 563 16.23 -34.14 30.94
CA LEU A 563 16.84 -33.01 30.21
C LEU A 563 17.53 -33.46 28.93
N ALA A 564 18.32 -34.53 28.98
CA ALA A 564 19.00 -35.06 27.78
C ALA A 564 18.00 -35.58 26.73
N GLN A 565 16.90 -36.19 27.16
CA GLN A 565 15.82 -36.63 26.28
C GLN A 565 15.10 -35.44 25.64
N ALA A 566 14.74 -34.42 26.43
CA ALA A 566 14.12 -33.19 25.94
C ALA A 566 15.01 -32.44 24.93
N GLU A 567 16.32 -32.34 25.19
CA GLU A 567 17.28 -31.76 24.24
C GLU A 567 17.40 -32.56 22.94
N THR A 568 17.30 -33.89 23.02
CA THR A 568 17.33 -34.77 21.84
C THR A 568 16.05 -34.62 21.01
N THR A 569 14.88 -34.54 21.66
CA THR A 569 13.59 -34.30 21.00
C THR A 569 13.58 -32.93 20.31
N LEU A 570 14.05 -31.87 21.00
CA LEU A 570 14.15 -30.52 20.42
C LEU A 570 15.09 -30.49 19.21
N ALA A 571 16.24 -31.18 19.27
CA ALA A 571 17.17 -31.27 18.16
C ALA A 571 16.64 -32.09 16.97
N ALA A 572 15.72 -33.01 17.19
CA ALA A 572 15.05 -33.79 16.14
C ALA A 572 13.89 -33.01 15.48
N ALA A 573 13.31 -32.02 16.17
CA ALA A 573 12.27 -31.15 15.65
C ALA A 573 12.77 -30.18 14.55
N ASP A 574 14.07 -29.90 14.53
CA ASP A 574 14.74 -28.99 13.58
C ASP A 574 14.90 -29.62 12.16
N GLY A 575 14.05 -30.59 11.80
CA GLY A 575 14.18 -31.33 10.54
C GLY A 575 13.10 -32.37 10.17
N ASP A 576 12.12 -32.70 11.01
CA ASP A 576 11.00 -33.62 10.71
C ASP A 576 9.73 -33.29 11.51
N GLU A 577 8.53 -33.68 11.02
CA GLU A 577 7.23 -33.57 11.72
C GLU A 577 7.24 -34.36 13.05
N LEU A 578 7.15 -33.66 14.19
CA LEU A 578 6.87 -34.29 15.48
C LEU A 578 5.37 -34.25 15.79
N SER A 579 4.79 -35.39 16.16
CA SER A 579 3.38 -35.44 16.60
C SER A 579 3.18 -34.74 17.94
N GLU A 580 2.00 -34.13 18.16
CA GLU A 580 1.59 -33.50 19.44
C GLU A 580 1.86 -34.42 20.66
N GLU A 581 1.60 -35.72 20.52
CA GLU A 581 1.83 -36.72 21.58
C GLU A 581 3.32 -36.89 21.94
N THR A 582 4.24 -36.59 21.01
CA THR A 582 5.69 -36.67 21.23
C THR A 582 6.26 -35.41 21.86
N VAL A 583 5.69 -34.24 21.59
CA VAL A 583 6.14 -32.97 22.20
C VAL A 583 5.53 -32.79 23.60
N ALA A 584 4.33 -33.31 23.83
CA ALA A 584 3.67 -33.29 25.14
C ALA A 584 4.23 -34.32 26.15
N ALA A 585 4.86 -35.41 25.67
CA ALA A 585 5.46 -36.46 26.49
C ALA A 585 6.90 -36.14 26.88
#